data_AF-A0A523AT00-F1
#
_entry.id   AF-A0A523AT00-F1
#
_cell.length_a   1.000
_cell.length_b   1.000
_cell.length_c   1.000
_cell.angle_alpha   90.00
_cell.angle_beta   90.00
_cell.angle_gamma   90.00
#
_symmetry.space_group_name_H-M   'P 1'
#
loop_
_entity.id
_entity.type
_entity.pdbx_description
1 polymer ?
#
loop_
_entity_poly.entity_id
_entity_poly.type
_entity_poly.pdbx_seq_one_letter_code
_entity_poly.pdbx_strand_id
1 'polypeptide(L)'
;MVEWSPLFDFLLLSLLLLLATFLRLRIRLLQRLLLPNALIAGFSGFLLAQVLGIVSFHYLEDLIYHLLNFTFAALALGMRGKGRSYGQAASTGILMSFVFSLQLLVGFVLTFFLIDTLYPDLFPNFGSLMAIGYASGPGQAFSFGSSWEKEGFLHGGEVGLIFGAVGFLWAYGVGTIWLNLGVRRGKATLLKDLRRVPEEVWTGIIPKHRRKAFGETVSSSEAVDTLSLQVALCGLVYALAYLVGKFLSLGSETA
;
A
#
# COMPACT_ATOMS: atom_id res chain seq x y z
N MET A 1 28.17 10.53 -16.85
CA MET A 1 27.77 9.16 -17.28
C MET A 1 26.31 8.98 -16.88
N VAL A 2 25.49 8.28 -17.66
CA VAL A 2 24.07 8.07 -17.31
C VAL A 2 24.01 7.15 -16.08
N GLU A 3 23.37 7.57 -14.99
CA GLU A 3 23.12 6.72 -13.84
C GLU A 3 21.96 5.77 -14.15
N TRP A 4 22.28 4.49 -14.32
CA TRP A 4 21.30 3.45 -14.67
C TRP A 4 20.62 2.84 -13.43
N SER A 5 21.08 3.15 -12.23
CA SER A 5 20.65 2.53 -10.98
C SER A 5 19.15 2.68 -10.69
N PRO A 6 18.48 3.84 -10.87
CA PRO A 6 17.03 3.91 -10.69
C PRO A 6 16.26 3.05 -11.71
N LEU A 7 16.77 2.94 -12.94
CA LEU A 7 16.16 2.10 -13.97
C LEU A 7 16.31 0.62 -13.61
N PHE A 8 17.46 0.19 -13.08
CA PHE A 8 17.66 -1.19 -12.65
C PHE A 8 16.66 -1.60 -11.57
N ASP A 9 16.46 -0.76 -10.56
CA ASP A 9 15.46 -1.02 -9.51
C ASP A 9 14.05 -1.14 -10.10
N PHE A 10 13.68 -0.24 -11.02
CA PHE A 10 12.40 -0.31 -11.73
C PHE A 10 12.24 -1.62 -12.55
N LEU A 11 13.27 -2.02 -13.30
CA LEU A 11 13.25 -3.25 -14.09
C LEU A 11 13.11 -4.49 -13.21
N LEU A 12 13.82 -4.50 -12.09
CA LEU A 12 13.77 -5.58 -11.11
C LEU A 12 12.40 -5.68 -10.44
N LEU A 13 11.83 -4.55 -10.01
CA LEU A 13 10.45 -4.50 -9.48
C LEU A 13 9.44 -5.01 -10.51
N SER A 14 9.62 -4.63 -11.79
CA SER A 14 8.78 -5.11 -12.89
C SER A 14 8.90 -6.63 -13.06
N LEU A 15 10.11 -7.18 -13.04
CA LEU A 15 10.35 -8.61 -13.12
C LEU A 15 9.74 -9.37 -11.93
N LEU A 16 9.90 -8.85 -10.71
CA LEU A 16 9.31 -9.41 -9.50
C LEU A 16 7.78 -9.43 -9.56
N LEU A 17 7.16 -8.39 -10.11
CA LEU A 17 5.70 -8.34 -10.27
C LEU A 17 5.19 -9.36 -11.30
N LEU A 18 5.92 -9.53 -12.41
CA LEU A 18 5.63 -10.57 -13.40
C LEU A 18 5.81 -11.97 -12.80
N LEU A 19 6.91 -12.20 -12.07
CA LEU A 19 7.17 -13.43 -11.36
C LEU A 19 6.05 -13.72 -10.35
N ALA A 20 5.67 -12.74 -9.53
CA ALA A 20 4.58 -12.86 -8.57
C ALA A 20 3.24 -13.23 -9.23
N THR A 21 2.95 -12.63 -10.38
CA THR A 21 1.78 -12.96 -11.19
C THR A 21 1.82 -14.41 -11.63
N PHE A 22 2.96 -14.88 -12.16
CA PHE A 22 3.16 -16.27 -12.55
C PHE A 22 3.07 -17.25 -11.36
N LEU A 23 3.71 -16.93 -10.23
CA LEU A 23 3.70 -17.74 -9.01
C LEU A 23 2.28 -17.89 -8.47
N ARG A 24 1.49 -16.81 -8.45
CA ARG A 24 0.09 -16.85 -8.01
C ARG A 24 -0.76 -17.76 -8.90
N LEU A 25 -0.48 -17.85 -10.20
CA LEU A 25 -1.19 -18.78 -11.10
C LEU A 25 -0.88 -20.24 -10.83
N ARG A 26 0.36 -20.54 -10.43
CA ARG A 26 0.83 -21.92 -10.23
C ARG A 26 0.63 -22.44 -8.80
N ILE A 27 0.77 -21.58 -7.79
CA ILE A 27 0.84 -21.99 -6.39
C ILE A 27 -0.51 -21.78 -5.69
N ARG A 28 -1.20 -22.89 -5.40
CA ARG A 28 -2.51 -22.89 -4.72
C ARG A 28 -2.48 -22.25 -3.33
N LEU A 29 -1.34 -22.27 -2.63
CA LEU A 29 -1.22 -21.63 -1.32
C LEU A 29 -1.37 -20.11 -1.41
N LEU A 30 -0.71 -19.49 -2.40
CA LEU A 30 -0.79 -18.03 -2.63
C LEU A 30 -2.21 -17.62 -3.02
N GLN A 31 -2.91 -18.45 -3.80
CA GLN A 31 -4.31 -18.26 -4.13
C GLN A 31 -5.20 -18.31 -2.89
N ARG A 32 -5.05 -19.34 -2.05
CA ARG A 32 -5.89 -19.54 -0.84
C ARG A 32 -5.75 -18.42 0.19
N LEU A 33 -4.57 -17.80 0.26
CA LEU A 33 -4.30 -16.63 1.11
C LEU A 33 -4.71 -15.31 0.47
N LEU A 34 -5.29 -15.33 -0.74
CA LEU A 34 -5.72 -14.15 -1.50
C LEU A 34 -4.64 -13.06 -1.61
N LEU A 35 -3.36 -13.47 -1.62
CA LEU A 35 -2.25 -12.53 -1.61
C LEU A 35 -2.23 -11.74 -2.93
N PRO A 36 -2.24 -10.40 -2.89
CA PRO A 36 -2.04 -9.58 -4.07
C PRO A 36 -0.62 -9.77 -4.62
N ASN A 37 -0.49 -9.63 -5.95
CA ASN A 37 0.78 -9.86 -6.64
C ASN A 37 1.88 -8.91 -6.13
N ALA A 38 1.53 -7.69 -5.73
CA ALA A 38 2.48 -6.74 -5.15
C ALA A 38 3.12 -7.25 -3.86
N LEU A 39 2.37 -7.94 -2.97
CA LEU A 39 2.93 -8.51 -1.75
C LEU A 39 3.80 -9.73 -2.03
N ILE A 40 3.38 -10.58 -2.98
CA ILE A 40 4.18 -11.72 -3.40
C ILE A 40 5.51 -11.21 -4.00
N ALA A 41 5.46 -10.17 -4.84
CA ALA A 41 6.64 -9.54 -5.44
C ALA A 41 7.56 -8.94 -4.37
N GLY A 42 7.01 -8.18 -3.43
CA GLY A 42 7.78 -7.58 -2.33
C GLY A 42 8.44 -8.64 -1.44
N PHE A 43 7.72 -9.70 -1.09
CA PHE A 43 8.30 -10.79 -0.30
C PHE A 43 9.37 -11.58 -1.07
N SER A 44 9.16 -11.83 -2.38
CA SER A 44 10.19 -12.43 -3.23
C SER A 44 11.43 -11.53 -3.33
N GLY A 45 11.26 -10.23 -3.53
CA GLY A 45 12.35 -9.25 -3.56
C GLY A 45 13.12 -9.22 -2.24
N PHE A 46 12.41 -9.22 -1.10
CA PHE A 46 13.01 -9.32 0.23
C PHE A 46 13.87 -10.58 0.39
N LEU A 47 13.36 -11.76 0.00
CA LEU A 47 14.15 -13.00 0.08
C LEU A 47 15.39 -12.97 -0.82
N LEU A 48 15.25 -12.49 -2.06
CA LEU A 48 16.37 -12.41 -3.00
C LEU A 48 17.45 -11.43 -2.53
N ALA A 49 17.04 -10.30 -1.93
CA ALA A 49 17.96 -9.26 -1.48
C ALA A 49 18.58 -9.56 -0.11
N GLN A 50 17.75 -9.83 0.90
CA GLN A 50 18.20 -9.91 2.30
C GLN A 50 18.63 -11.32 2.71
N VAL A 51 18.01 -12.37 2.16
CA VAL A 51 18.34 -13.75 2.55
C VAL A 51 19.40 -14.36 1.64
N LEU A 52 19.25 -14.16 0.33
CA LEU A 52 20.15 -14.75 -0.66
C LEU A 52 21.27 -13.81 -1.12
N GLY A 53 21.14 -12.49 -0.92
CA GLY A 53 22.14 -11.52 -1.34
C GLY A 53 22.39 -11.46 -2.86
N ILE A 54 21.43 -11.91 -3.67
CA ILE A 54 21.58 -12.01 -5.14
C ILE A 54 21.30 -10.66 -5.80
N VAL A 55 20.53 -9.81 -5.13
CA VAL A 55 19.96 -8.61 -5.71
C VAL A 55 20.07 -7.45 -4.73
N SER A 56 20.39 -6.26 -5.22
CA SER A 56 20.49 -5.04 -4.42
C SER A 56 19.64 -3.93 -5.02
N PHE A 57 18.87 -3.24 -4.17
CA PHE A 57 18.12 -2.05 -4.52
C PHE A 57 18.85 -0.82 -3.98
N HIS A 58 18.87 0.27 -4.75
CA HIS A 58 19.65 1.48 -4.42
C HIS A 58 18.80 2.75 -4.32
N TYR A 59 17.68 2.84 -5.05
CA TYR A 59 16.79 4.01 -5.14
C TYR A 59 15.35 3.63 -4.79
N LEU A 60 15.17 2.56 -3.98
CA LEU A 60 13.86 2.04 -3.66
C LEU A 60 13.01 3.06 -2.89
N GLU A 61 13.61 3.82 -1.97
CA GLU A 61 12.94 4.87 -1.20
C GLU A 61 12.43 6.00 -2.09
N ASP A 62 13.29 6.53 -2.97
CA ASP A 62 12.92 7.58 -3.93
C ASP A 62 11.80 7.11 -4.86
N LEU A 63 11.90 5.88 -5.37
CA LEU A 63 10.87 5.28 -6.21
C LEU A 63 9.54 5.16 -5.44
N ILE A 64 9.57 4.69 -4.19
CA ILE A 64 8.38 4.59 -3.35
C ILE A 64 7.77 5.98 -3.14
N TYR A 65 8.58 6.97 -2.78
CA TYR A 65 8.12 8.34 -2.54
C TYR A 65 7.43 8.93 -3.77
N HIS A 66 8.07 8.87 -4.94
CA HIS A 66 7.52 9.44 -6.17
C HIS A 66 6.30 8.67 -6.69
N LEU A 67 6.33 7.34 -6.69
CA LEU A 67 5.21 6.51 -7.17
C LEU A 67 3.99 6.62 -6.25
N LEU A 68 4.19 6.75 -4.95
CA LEU A 68 3.11 6.95 -4.00
C LEU A 68 2.44 8.31 -4.21
N ASN A 69 3.23 9.38 -4.32
CA ASN A 69 2.71 10.73 -4.60
C ASN A 69 1.92 10.75 -5.93
N PHE A 70 2.44 10.07 -6.95
CA PHE A 70 1.75 9.91 -8.22
C PHE A 70 0.43 9.12 -8.08
N THR A 71 0.40 8.10 -7.23
CA THR A 71 -0.82 7.34 -6.93
C THR A 71 -1.87 8.21 -6.25
N PHE A 72 -1.47 9.08 -5.31
CA PHE A 72 -2.40 10.02 -4.68
C PHE A 72 -2.95 11.06 -5.67
N ALA A 73 -2.12 11.55 -6.59
CA ALA A 73 -2.58 12.42 -7.67
C ALA A 73 -3.65 11.72 -8.54
N ALA A 74 -3.42 10.45 -8.91
CA ALA A 74 -4.38 9.66 -9.67
C ALA A 74 -5.69 9.41 -8.89
N LEU A 75 -5.60 9.10 -7.60
CA LEU A 75 -6.76 8.90 -6.74
C LEU A 75 -7.60 10.17 -6.62
N ALA A 76 -6.97 11.32 -6.40
CA ALA A 76 -7.65 12.61 -6.31
C ALA A 76 -8.47 12.93 -7.58
N LEU A 77 -7.92 12.62 -8.76
CA LEU A 77 -8.61 12.79 -10.04
C LEU A 77 -9.71 11.75 -10.30
N GLY A 78 -9.53 10.52 -9.82
CA GLY A 78 -10.42 9.38 -10.13
C GLY A 78 -11.62 9.20 -9.20
N MET A 79 -11.66 9.87 -8.05
CA MET A 79 -12.73 9.70 -7.07
C MET A 79 -14.06 10.33 -7.54
N ARG A 80 -14.97 9.49 -8.05
CA ARG A 80 -16.37 9.84 -8.28
C ARG A 80 -17.19 9.56 -7.02
N GLY A 81 -17.74 10.60 -6.39
CA GLY A 81 -18.64 10.46 -5.25
C GLY A 81 -19.92 9.72 -5.64
N LYS A 82 -20.06 8.45 -5.25
CA LYS A 82 -21.36 7.77 -5.26
C LYS A 82 -22.04 8.00 -3.91
N GLY A 83 -23.23 8.57 -3.93
CA GLY A 83 -24.03 8.83 -2.72
C GLY A 83 -24.30 7.53 -1.96
N ARG A 84 -23.58 7.31 -0.85
CA ARG A 84 -23.97 6.32 0.16
C ARG A 84 -25.07 6.92 1.03
N SER A 85 -26.02 6.09 1.48
CA SER A 85 -26.95 6.51 2.53
C SER A 85 -26.15 6.95 3.77
N TYR A 86 -26.53 8.08 4.36
CA TYR A 86 -25.86 8.70 5.51
C TYR A 86 -25.60 7.69 6.64
N GLY A 87 -26.57 6.82 6.95
CA GLY A 87 -26.44 5.83 8.01
C GLY A 87 -25.35 4.77 7.74
N GLN A 88 -25.21 4.30 6.50
CA GLN A 88 -24.16 3.34 6.15
C GLN A 88 -22.77 3.98 6.17
N ALA A 89 -22.66 5.21 5.66
CA ALA A 89 -21.41 5.97 5.71
C ALA A 89 -20.98 6.25 7.15
N ALA A 90 -21.91 6.69 8.00
CA ALA A 90 -21.65 6.95 9.42
C ALA A 90 -21.24 5.67 10.18
N SER A 91 -21.97 4.56 10.01
CA SER A 91 -21.63 3.30 10.67
C SER A 91 -20.23 2.78 10.30
N THR A 92 -19.86 2.90 9.02
CA THR A 92 -18.53 2.51 8.55
C THR A 92 -17.46 3.45 9.09
N GLY A 93 -17.75 4.76 9.11
CA GLY A 93 -16.86 5.76 9.69
C GLY A 93 -16.57 5.50 11.17
N ILE A 94 -17.62 5.27 11.98
CA ILE A 94 -17.49 4.97 13.41
C ILE A 94 -16.66 3.70 13.62
N LEU A 95 -16.94 2.63 12.87
CA LEU A 95 -16.18 1.38 12.98
C LEU A 95 -14.70 1.58 12.62
N MET A 96 -14.41 2.30 11.54
CA MET A 96 -13.05 2.60 11.12
C MET A 96 -12.31 3.44 12.16
N SER A 97 -12.95 4.48 12.70
CA SER A 97 -12.39 5.31 13.77
C SER A 97 -12.14 4.50 15.04
N PHE A 98 -13.08 3.63 15.44
CA PHE A 98 -12.91 2.77 16.61
C PHE A 98 -11.73 1.81 16.44
N VAL A 99 -11.62 1.14 15.29
CA VAL A 99 -10.50 0.22 15.00
C VAL A 99 -9.17 0.98 14.97
N PHE A 100 -9.14 2.18 14.38
CA PHE A 100 -7.96 3.03 14.35
C PHE A 100 -7.53 3.44 15.77
N SER A 101 -8.46 3.91 16.61
CA SER A 101 -8.19 4.27 18.00
C SER A 101 -7.72 3.07 18.83
N LEU A 102 -8.29 1.88 18.61
CA LEU A 102 -7.86 0.66 19.28
C LEU A 102 -6.44 0.28 18.86
N GLN A 103 -6.10 0.40 17.58
CA GLN A 103 -4.74 0.17 17.09
C GLN A 103 -3.75 1.18 17.68
N LEU A 104 -4.12 2.46 17.78
CA LEU A 104 -3.29 3.45 18.47
C LEU A 104 -3.06 3.08 19.93
N LEU A 105 -4.12 2.71 20.66
CA LEU A 105 -4.03 2.31 22.07
C LEU A 105 -3.09 1.10 22.24
N VAL A 106 -3.32 0.03 21.48
CA VAL A 106 -2.48 -1.17 21.53
C VAL A 106 -1.03 -0.83 21.14
N GLY A 107 -0.84 -0.01 20.11
CA GLY A 107 0.47 0.43 19.64
C GLY A 107 1.24 1.17 20.73
N PHE A 108 0.63 2.19 21.35
CA PHE A 108 1.26 2.96 22.42
C PHE A 108 1.51 2.12 23.68
N VAL A 109 0.57 1.27 24.08
CA VAL A 109 0.77 0.37 25.23
C VAL A 109 1.98 -0.53 25.00
N LEU A 110 2.12 -1.11 23.80
CA LEU A 110 3.29 -1.91 23.45
C LEU A 110 4.57 -1.07 23.41
N THR A 111 4.53 0.14 22.85
CA THR A 111 5.70 1.03 22.81
C THR A 111 6.19 1.41 24.19
N PHE A 112 5.32 1.86 25.08
CA PHE A 112 5.73 2.22 26.44
C PHE A 112 6.18 1.02 27.26
N PHE A 113 5.55 -0.15 27.06
CA PHE A 113 6.04 -1.39 27.64
C PHE A 113 7.45 -1.74 27.15
N LEU A 114 7.74 -1.57 25.85
CA LEU A 114 9.08 -1.80 25.30
C LEU A 114 10.10 -0.78 25.79
N ILE A 115 9.71 0.49 25.94
CA ILE A 115 10.55 1.55 26.52
C ILE A 115 10.96 1.20 27.95
N ASP A 116 10.02 0.74 28.76
CA ASP A 116 10.27 0.39 30.17
C ASP A 116 11.13 -0.89 30.33
N THR A 117 11.12 -1.80 29.36
CA THR A 117 11.72 -3.14 29.51
C THR A 117 12.96 -3.40 28.66
N LEU A 118 12.90 -3.17 27.35
CA LEU A 118 13.88 -3.68 26.38
C LEU A 118 14.59 -2.58 25.58
N TYR A 119 13.90 -1.48 25.29
CA TYR A 119 14.36 -0.42 24.39
C TYR A 119 14.09 0.98 24.96
N PRO A 120 14.85 1.43 25.98
CA PRO A 120 14.63 2.73 26.63
C PRO A 120 14.68 3.93 25.67
N ASP A 121 15.46 3.82 24.59
CA ASP A 121 15.62 4.88 23.59
C ASP A 121 14.62 4.78 22.41
N LEU A 122 13.59 3.92 22.52
CA LEU A 122 12.59 3.78 21.47
C LEU A 122 11.76 5.06 21.30
N PHE A 123 11.60 5.50 20.05
CA PHE A 123 10.84 6.71 19.74
C PHE A 123 9.39 6.60 20.25
N PRO A 124 8.88 7.56 21.07
CA PRO A 124 7.58 7.43 21.72
C PRO A 124 6.39 7.23 20.77
N ASN A 125 6.46 7.78 19.55
CA ASN A 125 5.39 7.62 18.55
C ASN A 125 5.50 6.34 17.74
N PHE A 126 6.51 5.48 17.97
CA PHE A 126 6.75 4.26 17.20
C PHE A 126 5.49 3.40 17.04
N GLY A 127 4.75 3.16 18.14
CA GLY A 127 3.54 2.33 18.13
C GLY A 127 2.38 2.91 17.34
N SER A 128 2.36 4.23 17.13
CA SER A 128 1.32 4.88 16.33
C SER A 128 1.39 4.48 14.85
N LEU A 129 2.57 4.08 14.36
CA LEU A 129 2.76 3.56 13.00
C LEU A 129 1.95 2.29 12.74
N MET A 130 1.58 1.55 13.79
CA MET A 130 0.67 0.42 13.63
C MET A 130 -0.69 0.87 13.10
N ALA A 131 -1.30 1.89 13.72
CA ALA A 131 -2.59 2.40 13.26
C ALA A 131 -2.48 3.09 11.90
N ILE A 132 -1.45 3.94 11.72
CA ILE A 132 -1.23 4.67 10.48
C ILE A 132 -0.96 3.70 9.31
N GLY A 133 -0.05 2.75 9.49
CA GLY A 133 0.31 1.77 8.47
C GLY A 133 -0.82 0.80 8.13
N TYR A 134 -1.59 0.35 9.13
CA TYR A 134 -2.63 -0.66 8.91
C TYR A 134 -3.90 -0.06 8.32
N ALA A 135 -4.27 1.16 8.73
CA ALA A 135 -5.50 1.80 8.27
C ALA A 135 -5.30 2.65 7.01
N SER A 136 -4.18 3.37 6.91
CA SER A 136 -3.93 4.33 5.83
C SER A 136 -2.91 3.82 4.80
N GLY A 137 -2.24 2.71 5.08
CA GLY A 137 -1.31 2.05 4.18
C GLY A 137 0.15 2.46 4.37
N PRO A 138 1.08 1.74 3.74
CA PRO A 138 2.52 1.92 3.91
C PRO A 138 2.99 3.32 3.51
N GLY A 139 2.33 3.93 2.53
CA GLY A 139 2.72 5.25 2.06
C GLY A 139 2.51 6.38 3.07
N GLN A 140 1.37 6.39 3.75
CA GLN A 140 1.13 7.36 4.82
C GLN A 140 2.06 7.12 6.00
N ALA A 141 2.30 5.86 6.36
CA ALA A 141 3.24 5.51 7.41
C ALA A 141 4.67 5.95 7.07
N PHE A 142 5.11 5.82 5.81
CA PHE A 142 6.39 6.36 5.33
C PHE A 142 6.44 7.88 5.52
N SER A 143 5.43 8.62 5.04
CA SER A 143 5.42 10.08 5.16
C SER A 143 5.45 10.57 6.61
N PHE A 144 4.68 9.95 7.52
CA PHE A 144 4.73 10.28 8.95
C PHE A 144 6.09 9.91 9.56
N GLY A 145 6.59 8.71 9.29
CA GLY A 145 7.89 8.26 9.77
C GLY A 145 9.04 9.18 9.35
N SER A 146 9.11 9.53 8.05
CA SER A 146 10.13 10.44 7.52
C SER A 146 10.01 11.85 8.09
N SER A 147 8.80 12.31 8.44
CA SER A 147 8.64 13.61 9.10
C SER A 147 9.25 13.66 10.51
N TRP A 148 9.30 12.51 11.20
CA TRP A 148 9.86 12.37 12.55
C TRP A 148 11.36 12.10 12.58
N GLU A 149 12.01 11.86 11.44
CA GLU A 149 13.47 11.68 11.37
C GLU A 149 14.21 12.92 11.88
N LYS A 150 13.65 14.13 11.64
CA LYS A 150 14.17 15.40 12.18
C LYS A 150 14.05 15.50 13.71
N GLU A 151 13.17 14.72 14.31
CA GLU A 151 12.92 14.68 15.76
C GLU A 151 13.69 13.53 16.45
N GLY A 152 14.56 12.82 15.72
CA GLY A 152 15.41 11.76 16.25
C GLY A 152 14.93 10.33 15.96
N PHE A 153 13.84 10.15 15.20
CA PHE A 153 13.39 8.82 14.78
C PHE A 153 14.14 8.34 13.55
N LEU A 154 15.39 7.89 13.74
CA LEU A 154 16.27 7.45 12.65
C LEU A 154 15.59 6.38 11.78
N HIS A 155 15.66 6.55 10.45
CA HIS A 155 15.02 5.67 9.46
C HIS A 155 13.50 5.53 9.66
N GLY A 156 12.85 6.57 10.19
CA GLY A 156 11.43 6.53 10.52
C GLY A 156 10.53 6.19 9.33
N GLY A 157 10.87 6.69 8.14
CA GLY A 157 10.15 6.35 6.91
C GLY A 157 10.16 4.85 6.61
N GLU A 158 11.33 4.23 6.66
CA GLU A 158 11.51 2.78 6.45
C GLU A 158 10.74 1.96 7.49
N VAL A 159 10.79 2.37 8.76
CA VAL A 159 10.02 1.72 9.83
C VAL A 159 8.51 1.82 9.55
N GLY A 160 8.05 2.96 9.06
CA GLY A 160 6.66 3.14 8.60
C GLY A 160 6.28 2.16 7.49
N LEU A 161 7.15 1.95 6.49
CA LEU A 161 6.94 0.95 5.44
C LEU A 161 6.86 -0.48 6.01
N ILE A 162 7.70 -0.81 6.98
CA ILE A 162 7.68 -2.12 7.66
C ILE A 162 6.32 -2.32 8.35
N PHE A 163 5.82 -1.34 9.09
CA PHE A 163 4.49 -1.44 9.71
C PHE A 163 3.39 -1.66 8.67
N GLY A 164 3.42 -0.93 7.55
CA GLY A 164 2.48 -1.16 6.45
C GLY A 164 2.58 -2.58 5.86
N ALA A 165 3.80 -3.08 5.66
CA ALA A 165 4.04 -4.44 5.16
C ALA A 165 3.55 -5.52 6.14
N VAL A 166 3.85 -5.38 7.43
CA VAL A 166 3.37 -6.30 8.48
C VAL A 166 1.85 -6.25 8.57
N GLY A 167 1.23 -5.08 8.46
CA GLY A 167 -0.23 -4.93 8.43
C GLY A 167 -0.87 -5.69 7.28
N PHE A 168 -0.27 -5.63 6.09
CA PHE A 168 -0.70 -6.44 4.96
C PHE A 168 -0.52 -7.94 5.21
N LEU A 169 0.62 -8.38 5.75
CA LEU A 169 0.85 -9.78 6.09
C LEU A 169 -0.16 -10.28 7.13
N TRP A 170 -0.51 -9.45 8.12
CA TRP A 170 -1.53 -9.76 9.11
C TRP A 170 -2.92 -9.86 8.48
N ALA A 171 -3.30 -8.89 7.66
CA ALA A 171 -4.60 -8.86 6.98
C ALA A 171 -4.81 -10.06 6.06
N TYR A 172 -3.81 -10.37 5.22
CA TYR A 172 -3.92 -11.50 4.29
C TYR A 172 -3.62 -12.84 4.94
N GLY A 173 -2.68 -12.91 5.89
CA GLY A 173 -2.36 -14.13 6.62
C GLY A 173 -3.48 -14.52 7.58
N VAL A 174 -3.61 -13.75 8.67
CA VAL A 174 -4.58 -14.04 9.74
C VAL A 174 -6.00 -13.77 9.27
N GLY A 175 -6.24 -12.65 8.58
CA GLY A 175 -7.59 -12.25 8.15
C GLY A 175 -8.22 -13.23 7.17
N THR A 176 -7.48 -13.78 6.21
CA THR A 176 -8.05 -14.77 5.27
C THR A 176 -8.27 -16.13 5.93
N ILE A 177 -7.40 -16.54 6.87
CA ILE A 177 -7.63 -17.75 7.68
C ILE A 177 -8.93 -17.58 8.49
N TRP A 178 -9.10 -16.44 9.16
CA TRP A 178 -10.32 -16.13 9.92
C TRP A 178 -11.56 -16.08 9.04
N LEU A 179 -11.48 -15.47 7.86
CA LEU A 179 -12.57 -15.43 6.88
C LEU A 179 -12.96 -16.84 6.45
N ASN A 180 -11.99 -17.67 6.08
CA ASN A 180 -12.22 -19.06 5.66
C ASN A 180 -12.84 -19.90 6.78
N LEU A 181 -12.42 -19.71 8.03
CA LEU A 181 -13.03 -20.35 9.20
C LEU A 181 -14.46 -19.88 9.43
N GLY A 182 -14.74 -18.58 9.26
CA GLY A 182 -16.08 -18.00 9.38
C GLY A 182 -17.06 -18.57 8.36
N VAL A 183 -16.62 -18.70 7.09
CA VAL A 183 -17.41 -19.33 6.02
C VAL A 183 -17.68 -20.79 6.34
N ARG A 184 -16.65 -21.56 6.73
CA ARG A 184 -16.80 -22.99 7.07
C ARG A 184 -17.72 -23.24 8.26
N ARG A 185 -17.76 -22.32 9.23
CA ARG A 185 -18.62 -22.38 10.41
C ARG A 185 -20.03 -21.82 10.16
N GLY A 186 -20.37 -21.45 8.93
CA GLY A 186 -21.69 -20.90 8.59
C GLY A 186 -21.97 -19.50 9.15
N LYS A 187 -20.94 -18.76 9.59
CA LYS A 187 -21.06 -17.42 10.17
C LYS A 187 -21.10 -16.30 9.11
N ALA A 188 -20.77 -16.62 7.86
CA ALA A 188 -20.72 -15.65 6.77
C ALA A 188 -22.10 -15.48 6.10
N THR A 189 -22.62 -14.26 6.10
CA THR A 189 -23.93 -13.92 5.51
C THR A 189 -23.91 -13.91 3.98
N LEU A 190 -22.85 -13.35 3.39
CA LEU A 190 -22.74 -13.12 1.94
C LEU A 190 -22.09 -14.28 1.18
N LEU A 191 -21.16 -15.00 1.81
CA LEU A 191 -20.40 -16.08 1.19
C LEU A 191 -20.62 -17.39 1.96
N LYS A 192 -21.47 -18.27 1.41
CA LYS A 192 -21.83 -19.54 2.06
C LYS A 192 -20.91 -20.71 1.72
N ASP A 193 -20.22 -20.64 0.58
CA ASP A 193 -19.31 -21.70 0.14
C ASP A 193 -18.13 -21.09 -0.64
N LEU A 194 -16.90 -21.42 -0.23
CA LEU A 194 -15.66 -20.98 -0.90
C LEU A 194 -15.56 -21.51 -2.34
N ARG A 195 -16.23 -22.63 -2.66
CA ARG A 195 -16.25 -23.21 -4.02
C ARG A 195 -17.04 -22.36 -5.02
N ARG A 196 -17.87 -21.44 -4.53
CA ARG A 196 -18.63 -20.50 -5.38
C ARG A 196 -17.85 -19.23 -5.71
N VAL A 197 -16.67 -19.04 -5.10
CA VAL A 197 -15.81 -17.90 -5.40
C VAL A 197 -15.25 -18.07 -6.82
N PRO A 198 -15.45 -17.08 -7.73
CA PRO A 198 -14.95 -17.16 -9.09
C PRO A 198 -13.44 -17.39 -9.18
N GLU A 199 -13.01 -18.17 -10.16
CA GLU A 199 -11.59 -18.52 -10.35
C GLU A 199 -10.68 -17.29 -10.47
N GLU A 200 -11.15 -16.23 -11.12
CA GLU A 200 -10.42 -14.96 -11.29
C GLU A 200 -10.06 -14.27 -9.97
N VAL A 201 -10.82 -14.51 -8.89
CA VAL A 201 -10.48 -13.98 -7.55
C VAL A 201 -9.24 -14.68 -6.99
N TRP A 202 -9.14 -15.99 -7.24
CA TRP A 202 -8.02 -16.82 -6.80
C TRP A 202 -6.76 -16.55 -7.63
N THR A 203 -6.91 -16.62 -8.95
CA THR A 203 -5.80 -16.53 -9.91
C THR A 203 -5.37 -15.10 -10.22
N GLY A 204 -6.26 -14.12 -10.05
CA GLY A 204 -6.05 -12.73 -10.45
C GLY A 204 -6.23 -12.48 -11.95
N ILE A 205 -6.59 -13.49 -12.75
CA ILE A 205 -6.78 -13.35 -14.20
C ILE A 205 -8.25 -13.51 -14.57
N ILE A 206 -8.79 -12.48 -15.23
CA ILE A 206 -10.16 -12.49 -15.73
C ILE A 206 -10.22 -13.25 -17.07
N PRO A 207 -11.04 -14.31 -17.18
CA PRO A 207 -11.19 -15.07 -18.41
C PRO A 207 -11.81 -14.20 -19.50
N LYS A 208 -11.47 -14.47 -20.76
CA LYS A 208 -11.80 -13.61 -21.92
C LYS A 208 -13.28 -13.21 -21.98
N HIS A 209 -14.19 -14.15 -21.70
CA HIS A 209 -15.64 -13.93 -21.74
C HIS A 209 -16.21 -13.08 -20.59
N ARG A 210 -15.43 -12.79 -19.54
CA ARG A 210 -15.84 -11.93 -18.41
C ARG A 210 -15.09 -10.60 -18.35
N ARG A 211 -14.17 -10.35 -19.28
CA ARG A 211 -13.41 -9.09 -19.35
C ARG A 211 -14.37 -7.93 -19.64
N LYS A 212 -14.19 -6.84 -18.90
CA LYS A 212 -14.91 -5.57 -19.10
C LYS A 212 -13.99 -4.56 -19.77
N ALA A 213 -14.58 -3.56 -20.43
CA ALA A 213 -13.82 -2.41 -20.92
C ALA A 213 -13.08 -1.74 -19.75
N PHE A 214 -11.79 -1.44 -19.96
CA PHE A 214 -10.92 -0.83 -18.94
C PHE A 214 -11.23 0.66 -18.73
N GLY A 215 -11.72 1.34 -19.77
CA GLY A 215 -12.11 2.75 -19.74
C GLY A 215 -12.76 3.18 -21.05
N GLU A 216 -13.13 4.45 -21.12
CA GLU A 216 -13.63 5.10 -22.31
C GLU A 216 -12.50 5.97 -22.90
N THR A 217 -12.33 5.93 -24.22
CA THR A 217 -11.42 6.82 -24.93
C THR A 217 -11.98 8.23 -24.92
N VAL A 218 -11.26 9.19 -24.35
CA VAL A 218 -11.71 10.59 -24.21
C VAL A 218 -10.96 11.56 -25.12
N SER A 219 -9.90 11.09 -25.78
CA SER A 219 -9.06 11.85 -26.70
C SER A 219 -8.87 11.07 -27.99
N SER A 220 -8.71 11.79 -29.11
CA SER A 220 -8.29 11.17 -30.37
C SER A 220 -6.82 10.76 -30.25
N SER A 221 -6.51 9.48 -30.54
CA SER A 221 -5.14 8.95 -30.50
C SER A 221 -4.20 9.67 -31.47
N GLU A 222 -4.71 10.34 -32.51
CA GLU A 222 -3.90 11.19 -33.41
C GLU A 222 -3.36 12.45 -32.71
N ALA A 223 -4.06 12.95 -31.69
CA ALA A 223 -3.65 14.12 -30.92
C ALA A 223 -2.87 13.72 -29.67
N VAL A 224 -3.50 12.92 -28.79
CA VAL A 224 -2.88 12.37 -27.59
C VAL A 224 -3.65 11.14 -27.15
N ASP A 225 -2.95 10.05 -26.82
CA ASP A 225 -3.61 8.87 -26.26
C ASP A 225 -4.24 9.17 -24.89
N THR A 226 -5.38 8.53 -24.59
CA THR A 226 -6.13 8.76 -23.35
C THR A 226 -5.30 8.44 -22.10
N LEU A 227 -4.45 7.40 -22.14
CA LEU A 227 -3.55 7.10 -21.03
C LEU A 227 -2.50 8.18 -20.84
N SER A 228 -1.90 8.65 -21.94
CA SER A 228 -0.91 9.74 -21.91
C SER A 228 -1.51 11.02 -21.34
N LEU A 229 -2.74 11.35 -21.71
CA LEU A 229 -3.47 12.49 -21.12
C LEU A 229 -3.68 12.31 -19.61
N GLN A 230 -4.07 11.12 -19.16
CA GLN A 230 -4.23 10.84 -17.73
C GLN A 230 -2.90 10.95 -16.96
N VAL A 231 -1.80 10.43 -17.51
CA VAL A 231 -0.46 10.54 -16.92
C VAL A 231 -0.04 12.02 -16.82
N ALA A 232 -0.30 12.81 -17.86
CA ALA A 232 -0.01 14.25 -17.85
C ALA A 232 -0.82 15.00 -16.77
N LEU A 233 -2.10 14.68 -16.61
CA LEU A 233 -2.95 15.26 -15.55
C LEU A 233 -2.46 14.89 -14.14
N CYS A 234 -2.09 13.62 -13.91
CA CYS A 234 -1.47 13.21 -12.65
C CYS A 234 -0.16 13.96 -12.39
N GLY A 235 0.67 14.14 -13.44
CA GLY A 235 1.90 14.91 -13.39
C GLY A 235 1.66 16.38 -13.03
N LEU A 236 0.62 17.00 -13.60
CA LEU A 236 0.21 18.37 -13.27
C LEU A 236 -0.19 18.49 -11.79
N VAL A 237 -1.04 17.59 -11.30
CA VAL A 237 -1.46 17.58 -9.87
C VAL A 237 -0.25 17.41 -8.96
N TYR A 238 0.67 16.50 -9.31
CA TYR A 238 1.87 16.29 -8.51
C TYR A 238 2.80 17.53 -8.53
N ALA A 239 3.00 18.15 -9.69
CA ALA A 239 3.77 19.38 -9.81
C ALA A 239 3.17 20.52 -8.96
N LEU A 240 1.84 20.67 -8.96
CA LEU A 240 1.16 21.64 -8.12
C LEU A 240 1.37 21.35 -6.62
N ALA A 241 1.27 20.09 -6.20
CA ALA A 241 1.54 19.70 -4.82
C ALA A 241 2.98 20.02 -4.38
N TYR A 242 3.96 19.76 -5.26
CA TYR A 242 5.36 20.12 -5.02
C TYR A 242 5.55 21.64 -4.89
N LEU A 243 4.94 22.44 -5.78
CA LEU A 243 5.03 23.89 -5.73
C LEU A 243 4.43 24.46 -4.44
N VAL A 244 3.28 23.93 -4.00
CA VAL A 244 2.66 24.32 -2.72
C VAL A 244 3.58 23.94 -1.55
N GLY A 245 4.12 22.72 -1.53
CA GLY A 245 5.06 22.28 -0.50
C GLY A 245 6.29 23.19 -0.40
N LYS A 246 6.88 23.56 -1.55
CA LYS A 246 8.02 24.47 -1.61
C LYS A 246 7.68 25.90 -1.17
N PHE A 247 6.50 26.40 -1.53
CA PHE A 247 6.05 27.72 -1.09
C PHE A 247 5.88 27.78 0.43
N LEU A 248 5.28 26.74 1.01
CA LEU A 248 5.10 26.65 2.46
C LEU A 248 6.43 26.53 3.22
N SER A 249 7.41 25.80 2.68
CA SER A 249 8.73 25.68 3.32
C SER A 249 9.52 27.00 3.33
N LEU A 250 9.38 27.82 2.30
CA LEU A 250 9.98 29.16 2.26
C LEU A 250 9.41 30.08 3.36
N GLY A 251 8.15 29.91 3.72
CA GLY A 251 7.52 30.62 4.84
C GLY A 251 8.04 30.19 6.22
N SER A 252 8.55 28.96 6.35
CA SER A 252 9.08 28.44 7.62
C SER A 252 10.56 28.78 7.87
N GLU A 253 11.33 29.14 6.85
CA GLU A 253 12.73 29.58 7.01
C GLU A 253 12.86 31.08 7.35
N THR A 254 11.73 31.81 7.35
CA THR A 254 11.68 33.26 7.61
C THR A 254 11.08 33.60 8.98
N ALA A 255 10.81 32.59 9.82
CA ALA A 255 10.34 32.71 11.21
C ALA A 255 11.34 32.07 12.17
#